data_AF-A0ABD7TVH1-F1
#
_entry.id   AF-A0ABD7TVH1-F1
#
_cell.length_a   1.000
_cell.length_b   1.000
_cell.length_c   1.000
_cell.angle_alpha   90.00
_cell.angle_beta   90.00
_cell.angle_gamma   90.00
#
_symmetry.space_group_name_H-M   'P 1'
#
loop_
_entity.id
_entity.type
_entity.pdbx_description
1 polymer ?
#
loop_
_entity_poly.entity_id
_entity_poly.type
_entity_poly.pdbx_seq_one_letter_code
_entity_poly.pdbx_strand_id
1 'polypeptide(L)'
;MDQNLSSDARATHTGRLLAYISFLFAVCLVIHQVVIVDGQVISYMLEHSGNQISQNAINAINNSLRYTGILYILAYSAGVVAIKYQHPYLWWFMVAVFISQLFNALLNPPILYTAIFNVKGFFALIPYIIVCIGSLILAVFMIIVSIKRKSTFNR
;
A
#
# COMPACT_ATOMS: atom_id res chain seq x y z
N MET A 1 3.78 9.98 37.15
CA MET A 1 4.87 10.34 36.20
C MET A 1 5.27 9.15 35.32
N ASP A 2 5.44 7.95 35.88
CA ASP A 2 5.85 6.75 35.12
C ASP A 2 4.87 6.26 34.05
N GLN A 3 3.55 6.40 34.26
CA GLN A 3 2.57 6.00 33.24
C GLN A 3 2.66 6.83 31.95
N ASN A 4 2.94 8.14 32.04
CA ASN A 4 3.09 9.02 30.87
C ASN A 4 4.41 8.75 30.12
N LEU A 5 5.49 8.47 30.84
CA LEU A 5 6.76 8.05 30.23
C LEU A 5 6.59 6.73 29.46
N SER A 6 5.77 5.81 29.97
CA SER A 6 5.46 4.54 29.29
C SER A 6 4.55 4.69 28.07
N SER A 7 3.61 5.65 28.05
CA SER A 7 2.73 5.90 26.89
C SER A 7 3.50 6.59 25.77
N ASP A 8 4.35 7.57 26.09
CA ASP A 8 5.19 8.27 25.11
C ASP A 8 6.24 7.36 24.47
N ALA A 9 6.89 6.49 25.26
CA ALA A 9 7.84 5.51 24.74
C ALA A 9 7.15 4.53 23.75
N ARG A 10 5.94 4.06 24.09
CA ARG A 10 5.14 3.20 23.20
C ARG A 10 4.72 3.91 21.93
N ALA A 11 4.21 5.14 22.03
CA ALA A 11 3.84 5.95 20.87
C ALA A 11 5.02 6.16 19.93
N THR A 12 6.20 6.45 20.47
CA THR A 12 7.44 6.61 19.70
C THR A 12 7.86 5.31 19.01
N HIS A 13 7.84 4.18 19.73
CA HIS A 13 8.21 2.88 19.15
C HIS A 13 7.23 2.46 18.03
N THR A 14 5.93 2.60 18.25
CA THR A 14 4.92 2.31 17.24
C THR A 14 5.00 3.29 16.07
N GLY A 15 5.28 4.57 16.32
CA GLY A 15 5.48 5.57 15.27
C GLY A 15 6.66 5.23 14.35
N ARG A 16 7.80 4.82 14.93
CA ARG A 16 8.97 4.35 14.16
C ARG A 16 8.66 3.10 13.35
N LEU A 17 7.96 2.12 13.94
CA LEU A 17 7.53 0.90 13.24
C LEU A 17 6.65 1.24 12.03
N LEU A 18 5.61 2.06 12.23
CA LEU A 18 4.72 2.48 11.15
C LEU A 18 5.49 3.24 10.07
N ALA A 19 6.40 4.13 10.44
CA ALA A 19 7.18 4.88 9.48
C ALA A 19 8.08 3.99 8.61
N TYR A 20 8.84 3.07 9.21
CA TYR A 20 9.74 2.20 8.46
C TYR A 20 8.99 1.24 7.55
N ILE A 21 7.90 0.64 8.03
CA ILE A 21 7.10 -0.27 7.21
C ILE A 21 6.38 0.51 6.09
N SER A 22 5.84 1.69 6.37
CA SER A 22 5.17 2.49 5.35
C SER A 22 6.15 2.96 4.28
N PHE A 23 7.38 3.33 4.66
CA PHE A 23 8.45 3.62 3.71
C PHE A 23 8.78 2.41 2.83
N LEU A 24 8.95 1.22 3.43
CA LEU A 24 9.17 -0.03 2.69
C LEU A 24 8.03 -0.29 1.69
N PHE A 25 6.77 -0.13 2.10
CA PHE A 25 5.62 -0.32 1.22
C PHE A 25 5.57 0.70 0.09
N ALA A 26 5.90 1.96 0.36
CA ALA A 26 6.00 2.99 -0.68
C ALA A 26 7.05 2.59 -1.74
N VAL A 27 8.23 2.10 -1.33
CA VAL A 27 9.26 1.62 -2.26
C VAL A 27 8.77 0.41 -3.06
N CYS A 28 8.14 -0.57 -2.41
CA CYS A 28 7.56 -1.73 -3.11
C CYS A 28 6.50 -1.32 -4.14
N LEU A 29 5.67 -0.32 -3.82
CA LEU A 29 4.66 0.20 -4.74
C LEU A 29 5.27 0.97 -5.91
N VAL A 30 6.36 1.73 -5.70
CA VAL A 30 7.10 2.33 -6.81
C VAL A 30 7.58 1.26 -7.78
N ILE A 31 8.20 0.19 -7.27
CA ILE A 31 8.68 -0.92 -8.10
C ILE A 31 7.51 -1.57 -8.84
N HIS A 32 6.41 -1.88 -8.15
CA HIS A 32 5.23 -2.49 -8.78
C HIS A 32 4.63 -1.58 -9.87
N GLN A 33 4.35 -0.32 -9.53
CA GLN A 33 3.57 0.56 -10.40
C GLN A 33 4.38 1.16 -11.55
N VAL A 34 5.66 1.45 -11.32
CA VAL A 34 6.51 2.16 -12.30
C VAL A 34 7.32 1.18 -13.14
N VAL A 35 7.80 0.09 -12.54
CA VAL A 35 8.73 -0.84 -13.19
C VAL A 35 8.03 -2.09 -13.72
N ILE A 36 7.12 -2.68 -12.94
CA ILE A 36 6.50 -3.97 -13.29
C ILE A 36 5.28 -3.79 -14.20
N VAL A 37 4.34 -2.92 -13.80
CA VAL A 37 3.11 -2.67 -14.55
C VAL A 37 3.41 -1.70 -15.71
N ASP A 38 3.90 -2.27 -16.81
CA ASP A 38 4.25 -1.54 -18.03
C ASP A 38 3.30 -1.86 -19.21
N GLY A 39 3.58 -1.25 -20.37
CA GLY A 39 2.78 -1.45 -21.57
C GLY A 39 2.74 -2.91 -22.06
N GLN A 40 3.74 -3.73 -21.76
CA GLN A 40 3.74 -5.15 -22.14
C GLN A 40 2.73 -5.93 -21.30
N VAL A 41 2.71 -5.70 -19.99
CA VAL A 41 1.74 -6.31 -19.06
C VAL A 41 0.31 -5.92 -19.46
N ILE A 42 0.08 -4.64 -19.77
CA ILE A 42 -1.26 -4.15 -20.16
C ILE A 42 -1.67 -4.69 -21.54
N SER A 43 -0.74 -4.79 -22.49
CA SER A 43 -1.02 -5.39 -23.79
C SER A 43 -1.42 -6.85 -23.65
N TYR A 44 -0.67 -7.62 -22.86
CA TYR A 44 -1.01 -9.01 -22.55
C TYR A 44 -2.41 -9.10 -21.91
N MET A 45 -2.69 -8.23 -20.94
CA MET A 45 -4.00 -8.18 -20.27
C MET A 45 -5.13 -7.91 -21.26
N LEU A 46 -4.98 -6.95 -22.18
CA LEU A 46 -5.97 -6.62 -23.20
C LEU A 46 -6.21 -7.77 -24.17
N GLU A 47 -5.12 -8.35 -24.70
CA GLU A 47 -5.16 -9.49 -25.63
C GLU A 47 -5.92 -10.68 -25.01
N HIS A 48 -5.57 -11.04 -23.78
CA HIS A 48 -6.13 -12.19 -23.07
C HIS A 48 -7.50 -11.90 -22.42
N SER A 49 -7.98 -10.65 -22.53
CA SER A 49 -9.36 -10.27 -22.17
C SER A 49 -10.27 -10.15 -23.41
N GLY A 50 -9.78 -10.49 -24.61
CA GLY A 50 -10.53 -10.34 -25.86
C GLY A 50 -10.73 -8.90 -26.32
N ASN A 51 -9.96 -7.95 -25.77
CA ASN A 51 -10.05 -6.54 -26.11
C ASN A 51 -9.08 -6.20 -27.25
N GLN A 52 -9.45 -5.20 -28.06
CA GLN A 52 -8.55 -4.70 -29.11
C GLN A 52 -7.36 -3.98 -28.49
N ILE A 53 -6.16 -4.40 -28.88
CA ILE A 53 -4.91 -3.76 -28.47
C ILE A 53 -4.77 -2.48 -29.29
N SER A 54 -5.01 -1.33 -28.66
CA SER A 54 -4.73 -0.02 -29.23
C SER A 54 -3.83 0.78 -28.29
N GLN A 55 -2.97 1.63 -28.84
CA GLN A 55 -2.10 2.47 -28.01
C GLN A 55 -2.90 3.40 -27.09
N ASN A 56 -4.07 3.85 -27.53
CA ASN A 56 -4.95 4.65 -26.69
C ASN A 56 -5.48 3.86 -25.49
N ALA A 57 -5.88 2.60 -25.68
CA ALA A 57 -6.34 1.74 -24.58
C ALA A 57 -5.22 1.42 -23.60
N ILE A 58 -4.02 1.09 -24.10
CA ILE A 58 -2.84 0.83 -23.26
C ILE A 58 -2.51 2.07 -22.42
N ASN A 59 -2.43 3.24 -23.05
CA ASN A 59 -2.11 4.48 -22.35
C ASN A 59 -3.18 4.88 -21.32
N ALA A 60 -4.46 4.70 -21.65
CA ALA A 60 -5.56 5.00 -20.72
C ALA A 60 -5.49 4.13 -19.45
N ILE A 61 -5.31 2.81 -19.62
CA ILE A 61 -5.20 1.87 -18.50
C ILE A 61 -3.93 2.14 -17.70
N ASN A 62 -2.79 2.33 -18.38
CA ASN A 62 -1.50 2.58 -17.73
C ASN A 62 -1.56 3.86 -16.89
N ASN A 63 -2.13 4.94 -17.43
CA ASN A 63 -2.29 6.19 -16.70
C ASN A 63 -3.23 6.02 -15.51
N SER A 64 -4.36 5.34 -15.68
CA SER A 64 -5.29 5.07 -14.57
C SER A 64 -4.61 4.31 -13.43
N LEU A 65 -3.90 3.22 -13.73
CA LEU A 65 -3.19 2.43 -12.73
C LEU A 65 -2.08 3.26 -12.07
N ARG A 66 -1.34 4.06 -12.85
CA ARG A 66 -0.28 4.94 -12.33
C ARG A 66 -0.82 6.02 -11.39
N TYR A 67 -1.92 6.67 -11.73
CA TYR A 67 -2.53 7.67 -10.85
C TYR A 67 -2.91 7.05 -9.50
N THR A 68 -3.60 5.90 -9.52
CA THR A 68 -3.94 5.18 -8.30
C THR A 68 -2.69 4.81 -7.51
N GLY A 69 -1.67 4.23 -8.16
CA GLY A 69 -0.45 3.84 -7.45
C GLY A 69 0.34 5.03 -6.89
N ILE A 70 0.39 6.18 -7.58
CA ILE A 70 1.02 7.40 -7.04
C ILE A 70 0.30 7.88 -5.79
N LEU A 71 -1.04 7.87 -5.78
CA LEU A 71 -1.81 8.25 -4.59
C LEU A 71 -1.48 7.34 -3.40
N TYR A 72 -1.36 6.03 -3.62
CA TYR A 72 -0.94 5.10 -2.58
C TYR A 72 0.50 5.35 -2.12
N ILE A 73 1.45 5.57 -3.03
CA ILE A 73 2.85 5.88 -2.69
C ILE A 73 2.91 7.13 -1.79
N LEU A 74 2.17 8.18 -2.12
CA LEU A 74 2.08 9.39 -1.30
C LEU A 74 1.43 9.11 0.06
N ALA A 75 0.36 8.32 0.09
CA ALA A 75 -0.33 7.95 1.32
C ALA A 75 0.56 7.13 2.27
N TYR A 76 1.32 6.15 1.76
CA TYR A 76 2.31 5.42 2.56
C TYR A 76 3.49 6.31 2.99
N SER A 77 3.91 7.25 2.14
CA SER A 77 4.96 8.21 2.48
C SER A 77 4.56 9.11 3.66
N ALA A 78 3.28 9.45 3.79
CA ALA A 78 2.78 10.19 4.96
C ALA A 78 2.99 9.42 6.27
N GLY A 79 3.06 8.08 6.24
CA GLY A 79 3.41 7.26 7.40
C GLY A 79 4.80 7.57 7.98
N VAL A 80 5.73 8.07 7.17
CA VAL A 80 7.08 8.46 7.63
C VAL A 80 7.03 9.62 8.64
N VAL A 81 5.99 10.46 8.56
CA VAL A 81 5.76 11.57 9.50
C VAL A 81 5.60 11.05 10.94
N ALA A 82 5.18 9.79 11.11
CA ALA A 82 5.04 9.14 12.43
C ALA A 82 6.36 8.97 13.19
N ILE A 83 7.53 9.16 12.56
CA ILE A 83 8.83 9.22 13.26
C ILE A 83 8.85 10.35 14.28
N LYS A 84 8.31 11.51 13.90
CA LYS A 84 8.39 12.75 14.69
C LYS A 84 7.03 13.20 15.24
N TYR A 85 5.94 12.93 14.53
CA TYR A 85 4.61 13.42 14.89
C TYR A 85 3.62 12.26 14.99
N GLN A 86 3.29 11.86 16.23
CA GLN A 86 2.35 10.78 16.51
C GLN A 86 0.96 11.34 16.84
N HIS A 87 0.31 11.98 15.87
CA HIS A 87 -1.03 12.56 16.05
C HIS A 87 -2.14 11.52 15.83
N PRO A 88 -3.24 11.50 16.61
CA PRO A 88 -4.36 10.56 16.42
C PRO A 88 -4.92 10.51 15.00
N TYR A 89 -4.97 11.63 14.29
CA TYR A 89 -5.39 11.66 12.88
C TYR A 89 -4.46 10.88 11.95
N LEU A 90 -3.14 10.89 12.20
CA LEU A 90 -2.20 10.08 11.42
C LEU A 90 -2.45 8.59 11.66
N TRP A 91 -2.79 8.18 12.88
CA TRP A 91 -3.17 6.80 13.17
C TRP A 91 -4.34 6.34 12.31
N TRP A 92 -5.45 7.08 12.34
CA TRP A 92 -6.66 6.70 11.59
C TRP A 92 -6.49 6.84 10.09
N PHE A 93 -5.73 7.84 9.64
CA PHE A 93 -5.34 7.94 8.24
C PHE A 93 -4.59 6.69 7.78
N MET A 94 -3.58 6.24 8.52
CA MET A 94 -2.83 5.03 8.16
C MET A 94 -3.70 3.78 8.19
N VAL A 95 -4.64 3.65 9.15
CA VAL A 95 -5.64 2.56 9.13
C VAL A 95 -6.44 2.57 7.82
N ALA A 96 -6.94 3.74 7.41
CA ALA A 96 -7.71 3.86 6.17
C ALA A 96 -6.87 3.51 4.94
N VAL A 97 -5.59 3.89 4.90
CA VAL A 97 -4.66 3.54 3.82
C VAL A 97 -4.42 2.03 3.74
N PHE A 98 -4.15 1.37 4.87
CA PHE A 98 -3.91 -0.07 4.89
C PHE A 98 -5.16 -0.86 4.49
N ILE A 99 -6.35 -0.45 4.94
CA ILE A 99 -7.61 -1.09 4.56
C ILE A 99 -7.91 -0.84 3.08
N SER A 100 -7.78 0.40 2.60
CA SER A 100 -8.08 0.73 1.21
C SER A 100 -7.14 -0.01 0.24
N GLN A 101 -5.89 -0.27 0.63
CA GLN A 101 -4.97 -1.10 -0.15
C GLN A 101 -5.50 -2.51 -0.40
N LEU A 102 -6.19 -3.12 0.59
CA LEU A 102 -6.81 -4.43 0.41
C LEU A 102 -7.95 -4.36 -0.60
N PHE A 103 -8.79 -3.33 -0.52
CA PHE A 103 -9.82 -3.09 -1.51
C PHE A 103 -9.24 -2.85 -2.90
N ASN A 104 -8.16 -2.08 -3.02
CA ASN A 104 -7.46 -1.87 -4.29
C ASN A 104 -6.96 -3.19 -4.89
N ALA A 105 -6.39 -4.07 -4.05
CA ALA A 105 -5.97 -5.40 -4.50
C ALA A 105 -7.14 -6.27 -4.98
N LEU A 106 -8.31 -6.16 -4.36
CA LEU A 106 -9.52 -6.90 -4.76
C LEU A 106 -10.20 -6.32 -6.00
N LEU A 107 -10.15 -5.00 -6.19
CA LEU A 107 -10.75 -4.31 -7.34
C LEU A 107 -9.92 -4.46 -8.61
N ASN A 108 -8.60 -4.63 -8.47
CA ASN A 108 -7.74 -4.95 -9.60
C ASN A 108 -8.17 -6.27 -10.23
N PRO A 109 -8.32 -6.31 -11.57
CA PRO A 109 -8.84 -7.49 -12.24
C PRO A 109 -7.85 -8.65 -12.11
N PRO A 110 -8.30 -9.90 -11.86
CA PRO A 110 -7.40 -11.05 -11.71
C PRO A 110 -6.43 -11.25 -12.88
N ILE A 111 -6.87 -10.87 -14.09
CA ILE A 111 -6.04 -10.94 -15.30
C ILE A 111 -4.79 -10.05 -15.24
N LEU A 112 -4.78 -8.98 -14.44
CA LEU A 112 -3.59 -8.14 -14.23
C LEU A 112 -2.48 -8.95 -13.55
N TYR A 113 -2.82 -9.74 -12.51
CA TYR A 113 -1.84 -10.56 -11.80
C TYR A 113 -1.31 -11.70 -12.67
N THR A 114 -2.20 -12.33 -13.44
CA THR A 114 -1.82 -13.34 -14.44
C THR A 114 -0.92 -12.74 -15.53
N ALA A 115 -1.21 -11.52 -16.00
CA ALA A 115 -0.39 -10.83 -16.99
C ALA A 115 1.02 -10.55 -16.46
N ILE A 116 1.14 -10.06 -15.22
CA ILE A 116 2.45 -9.85 -14.58
C ILE A 116 3.20 -11.17 -14.47
N PHE A 117 2.55 -12.23 -14.02
CA PHE A 117 3.16 -13.56 -13.89
C PHE A 117 3.71 -14.07 -15.23
N ASN A 118 2.93 -13.97 -16.30
CA ASN A 118 3.33 -14.49 -17.61
C ASN A 118 4.38 -13.62 -18.32
N VAL A 119 4.35 -12.29 -18.13
CA VAL A 119 5.25 -11.35 -18.83
C VAL A 119 6.56 -11.13 -18.05
N LYS A 120 6.49 -11.04 -16.72
CA LYS A 120 7.62 -10.64 -15.86
C LYS A 120 8.04 -11.75 -14.88
N GLY A 121 7.26 -12.82 -14.76
CA GLY A 121 7.55 -13.95 -13.86
C GLY A 121 7.06 -13.73 -12.43
N PHE A 122 7.16 -14.78 -11.61
CA PHE A 122 6.68 -14.80 -10.23
C PHE A 122 7.29 -13.72 -9.33
N PHE A 123 8.59 -13.47 -9.46
CA PHE A 123 9.30 -12.49 -8.62
C PHE A 123 8.75 -11.07 -8.77
N ALA A 124 8.13 -10.75 -9.92
CA ALA A 124 7.49 -9.45 -10.15
C ALA A 124 6.20 -9.25 -9.33
N LEU A 125 5.61 -10.32 -8.78
CA LEU A 125 4.43 -10.19 -7.90
C LEU A 125 4.82 -9.88 -6.45
N ILE A 126 6.04 -10.22 -6.05
CA ILE A 126 6.50 -10.13 -4.65
C ILE A 126 6.33 -8.73 -4.04
N PRO A 127 6.73 -7.63 -4.71
CA PRO A 127 6.57 -6.30 -4.12
C PRO A 127 5.12 -5.98 -3.75
N TYR A 128 4.16 -6.36 -4.60
CA TYR A 128 2.75 -6.11 -4.35
C TYR A 128 2.17 -7.03 -3.27
N ILE A 129 2.59 -8.30 -3.25
CA ILE A 129 2.20 -9.27 -2.21
C ILE A 129 2.65 -8.78 -0.84
N ILE A 130 3.90 -8.30 -0.71
CA ILE A 130 4.45 -7.75 0.53
C ILE A 130 3.56 -6.61 1.04
N VAL A 131 3.19 -5.68 0.15
CA VAL A 131 2.35 -4.53 0.50
C VAL A 131 0.96 -5.00 0.94
N CYS A 132 0.33 -5.93 0.22
CA CYS A 132 -1.02 -6.41 0.55
C CYS A 132 -1.07 -7.15 1.89
N ILE A 133 -0.21 -8.16 2.07
CA ILE A 133 -0.16 -8.96 3.31
C ILE A 133 0.28 -8.08 4.49
N GLY A 134 1.30 -7.26 4.28
CA GLY A 134 1.81 -6.37 5.31
C GLY A 134 0.77 -5.32 5.73
N SER A 135 0.00 -4.78 4.80
CA SER A 135 -1.12 -3.86 5.09
C SER A 135 -2.23 -4.55 5.87
N LEU A 136 -2.57 -5.81 5.55
CA LEU A 136 -3.53 -6.58 6.33
C LEU A 136 -3.07 -6.75 7.78
N ILE A 137 -1.82 -7.17 7.99
CA ILE A 137 -1.24 -7.36 9.32
C ILE A 137 -1.27 -6.06 10.11
N LEU A 138 -0.85 -4.94 9.51
CA LEU A 138 -0.85 -3.63 10.18
C LEU A 138 -2.26 -3.11 10.45
N ALA A 139 -3.19 -3.26 9.52
CA ALA A 139 -4.59 -2.88 9.73
C ALA A 139 -5.19 -3.64 10.93
N VAL A 140 -5.01 -4.95 10.98
CA VAL A 140 -5.49 -5.80 12.10
C VAL A 140 -4.83 -5.37 13.40
N PHE A 141 -3.50 -5.21 13.43
CA PHE A 141 -2.78 -4.72 14.60
C PHE A 141 -3.34 -3.39 15.11
N MET A 142 -3.50 -2.41 14.22
CA MET A 142 -3.97 -1.08 14.58
C MET A 142 -5.43 -1.11 15.07
N ILE A 143 -6.31 -1.89 14.43
CA ILE A 143 -7.70 -2.05 14.87
C ILE A 143 -7.76 -2.69 16.26
N ILE A 144 -7.04 -3.79 16.50
CA ILE A 144 -6.99 -4.46 17.82
C ILE A 144 -6.54 -3.48 18.90
N VAL A 145 -5.52 -2.68 18.60
CA VAL A 145 -5.00 -1.66 19.50
C VAL A 145 -6.03 -0.54 19.73
N SER A 146 -6.71 -0.10 18.68
CA SER A 146 -7.78 0.90 18.77
C SER A 146 -8.97 0.43 19.59
N ILE A 147 -9.35 -0.85 19.53
CA ILE A 147 -10.43 -1.40 20.36
C ILE A 147 -10.05 -1.33 21.85
N LYS A 148 -8.79 -1.64 22.18
CA LYS A 148 -8.33 -1.65 23.58
C LYS A 148 -8.11 -0.26 24.18
N ARG A 149 -7.71 0.73 23.38
CA ARG A 149 -7.27 2.05 23.90
C ARG A 149 -7.56 3.25 22.98
N LYS A 150 -8.51 3.14 22.05
CA LYS A 150 -8.87 4.10 20.98
C LYS A 150 -7.77 4.37 19.93
N SER A 151 -6.57 4.77 20.35
CA SER A 151 -5.40 4.92 19.48
C SER A 151 -4.12 4.96 20.32
N THR A 152 -3.02 4.39 19.83
CA THR A 152 -1.70 4.53 20.49
C THR A 152 -1.21 5.98 20.48
N PHE A 153 -1.72 6.79 19.56
CA PHE A 153 -1.34 8.20 19.40
C PHE A 153 -2.23 9.15 20.21
N ASN A 154 -3.32 8.64 20.80
CA ASN A 154 -4.15 9.41 21.73
C ASN A 154 -3.52 9.32 23.12
N ARG A 155 -2.89 10.42 23.55
CA ARG A 155 -2.15 10.53 24.81
C ARG A 155 -3.00 11.23 25.84
#